data_AF-A9ETK8-F1
#
_entry.id   AF-A9ETK8-F1
#
_cell.length_a   1.000
_cell.length_b   1.000
_cell.length_c   1.000
_cell.angle_alpha   90.00
_cell.angle_beta   90.00
_cell.angle_gamma   90.00
#
_symmetry.space_group_name_H-M   'P 1'
#
loop_
_entity.id
_entity.type
_entity.pdbx_description
1 polymer ?
#
loop_
_entity_poly.entity_id
_entity_poly.type
_entity_poly.pdbx_seq_one_letter_code
_entity_poly.pdbx_strand_id
1 'polypeptide(L)'
;MVGRMPLHADAIVVLGCRVFPSGRPAAPGARRAARAAEAYRAGVAPWVIASGGRRWGAQVEARVLAAELRRAGVPAHAILQDLWSLTTHENAIFSAALLRRVGARRAAIVTCSWHMARALQNFHDVGIDACGLPASRVGEPVVARAWQRGHEVISMWLDARAMRRRRILSESAAWLLDTARQGEA
;
A
#
# COMPACT_ATOMS: atom_id res chain seq x y z
N MET A 1 -18.98 0.87 -19.27
CA MET A 1 -18.14 -0.24 -19.79
C MET A 1 -16.75 -0.10 -19.19
N VAL A 2 -16.45 -0.83 -18.11
CA VAL A 2 -15.12 -0.86 -17.51
C VAL A 2 -14.23 -1.71 -18.41
N GLY A 3 -13.19 -1.11 -19.00
CA GLY A 3 -12.24 -1.80 -19.85
C GLY A 3 -11.63 -2.99 -19.12
N ARG A 4 -11.56 -4.13 -19.81
CA ARG A 4 -10.80 -5.33 -19.46
C ARG A 4 -9.52 -4.92 -18.72
N MET A 5 -9.35 -5.36 -17.47
CA MET A 5 -8.06 -5.31 -16.78
C MET A 5 -7.35 -6.65 -16.97
N PRO A 6 -6.50 -6.83 -18.00
CA PRO A 6 -5.60 -7.98 -18.05
C PRO A 6 -4.36 -7.64 -17.21
N LEU A 7 -4.56 -7.46 -15.90
CA LEU A 7 -3.46 -7.33 -14.96
C LEU A 7 -3.55 -8.56 -14.05
N HIS A 8 -2.93 -9.65 -14.46
CA HIS A 8 -2.62 -10.73 -13.53
C HIS A 8 -1.39 -10.29 -12.73
N ALA A 9 -1.64 -9.71 -11.55
CA ALA A 9 -0.63 -9.46 -10.54
C ALA A 9 -0.61 -10.63 -9.54
N ASP A 10 0.48 -10.76 -8.81
CA ASP A 10 0.60 -11.79 -7.78
C ASP A 10 -0.01 -11.28 -6.46
N ALA A 11 -0.07 -9.96 -6.26
CA ALA A 11 -0.74 -9.31 -5.14
C ALA A 11 -1.27 -7.90 -5.47
N ILE A 12 -2.24 -7.44 -4.70
CA ILE A 12 -2.72 -6.05 -4.66
C ILE A 12 -2.15 -5.39 -3.40
N VAL A 13 -1.46 -4.25 -3.52
CA VAL A 13 -0.89 -3.54 -2.37
C VAL A 13 -1.65 -2.24 -2.15
N VAL A 14 -2.32 -2.12 -1.00
CA VAL A 14 -3.12 -0.97 -0.59
C VAL A 14 -2.30 -0.09 0.34
N LEU A 15 -1.92 1.10 -0.13
CA LEU A 15 -1.12 2.02 0.67
C LEU A 15 -1.98 2.73 1.72
N GLY A 16 -1.39 2.87 2.90
CA GLY A 16 -1.95 3.54 4.08
C GLY A 16 -2.38 4.96 3.82
N CYS A 17 -3.36 5.41 4.60
CA CYS A 17 -3.77 6.79 4.67
C CYS A 17 -4.26 7.10 6.09
N ARG A 18 -4.40 8.38 6.40
CA ARG A 18 -4.95 8.86 7.67
C ARG A 18 -6.21 8.09 8.08
N VAL A 19 -6.26 7.65 9.33
CA VAL A 19 -7.44 7.05 9.96
C VAL A 19 -7.94 7.94 11.09
N PHE A 20 -9.24 7.90 11.36
CA PHE A 20 -9.84 8.64 12.46
C PHE A 20 -9.70 7.86 13.78
N PRO A 21 -9.69 8.55 14.94
CA PRO A 21 -9.69 7.89 16.25
C PRO A 21 -10.82 6.86 16.43
N SER A 22 -11.93 7.06 15.73
CA SER A 22 -13.08 6.14 15.68
C SER A 22 -12.79 4.79 15.02
N GLY A 23 -11.57 4.54 14.51
CA GLY A 23 -11.22 3.31 13.78
C GLY A 23 -11.75 3.26 12.36
N ARG A 24 -12.28 4.38 11.83
CA ARG A 24 -12.74 4.48 10.43
C ARG A 24 -11.63 5.06 9.56
N PRO A 25 -11.42 4.55 8.33
CA PRO A 25 -10.51 5.19 7.40
C PRO A 25 -11.03 6.58 7.01
N ALA A 26 -10.13 7.51 6.71
CA ALA A 26 -10.54 8.70 5.99
C ALA A 26 -11.08 8.32 4.60
N ALA A 27 -11.86 9.22 3.98
CA ALA A 27 -12.50 8.96 2.69
C ALA A 27 -11.54 8.41 1.60
N PRO A 28 -10.27 8.88 1.47
CA PRO A 28 -9.32 8.27 0.54
C PRO A 28 -9.01 6.79 0.85
N GLY A 29 -8.90 6.41 2.12
CA GLY A 29 -8.64 5.03 2.54
C GLY A 29 -9.80 4.10 2.26
N ALA A 30 -11.02 4.56 2.51
CA ALA A 30 -12.23 3.82 2.16
C ALA A 30 -12.28 3.54 0.65
N ARG A 31 -11.96 4.54 -0.19
CA ARG A 31 -11.91 4.37 -1.65
C ARG A 31 -10.80 3.40 -2.09
N ARG A 32 -9.63 3.44 -1.44
CA ARG A 32 -8.53 2.51 -1.71
C ARG A 32 -8.92 1.07 -1.35
N ALA A 33 -9.48 0.85 -0.16
CA ALA A 33 -9.94 -0.47 0.27
C ALA A 33 -11.04 -1.01 -0.66
N ALA A 34 -12.01 -0.18 -1.04
CA ALA A 34 -13.06 -0.56 -1.98
C ALA A 34 -12.50 -0.96 -3.36
N ARG A 35 -11.56 -0.17 -3.91
CA ARG A 35 -10.93 -0.46 -5.20
C ARG A 35 -10.10 -1.75 -5.16
N ALA A 36 -9.39 -1.99 -4.07
CA ALA A 36 -8.61 -3.21 -3.89
C ALA A 36 -9.51 -4.44 -3.77
N ALA A 37 -10.61 -4.35 -3.02
CA ALA A 37 -11.58 -5.44 -2.90
C ALA A 37 -12.28 -5.75 -4.22
N GLU A 38 -12.60 -4.72 -5.02
CA GLU A 38 -13.12 -4.90 -6.39
C GLU A 38 -12.12 -5.67 -7.27
N ALA A 39 -10.85 -5.26 -7.26
CA ALA A 39 -9.81 -5.94 -8.03
C ALA A 39 -9.58 -7.39 -7.57
N TYR A 40 -9.61 -7.64 -6.28
CA TYR A 40 -9.52 -9.00 -5.73
C TYR A 40 -10.65 -9.88 -6.24
N ARG A 41 -11.91 -9.42 -6.14
CA ARG A 41 -13.08 -10.16 -6.65
C ARG A 41 -13.06 -10.35 -8.17
N ALA A 42 -12.44 -9.43 -8.89
CA ALA A 42 -12.23 -9.54 -10.34
C ALA A 42 -11.08 -10.50 -10.71
N GLY A 43 -10.40 -11.13 -9.75
CA GLY A 43 -9.32 -12.09 -10.00
C GLY A 43 -7.99 -11.45 -10.41
N VAL A 44 -7.79 -10.15 -10.13
CA VAL A 44 -6.55 -9.43 -10.46
C VAL A 44 -5.35 -10.03 -9.74
N ALA A 45 -5.52 -10.45 -8.48
CA ALA A 45 -4.49 -11.12 -7.71
C ALA A 45 -5.09 -11.96 -6.57
N PRO A 46 -4.42 -13.06 -6.16
CA PRO A 46 -4.85 -13.90 -5.04
C PRO A 46 -4.53 -13.31 -3.65
N TRP A 47 -3.63 -12.32 -3.56
CA TRP A 47 -3.22 -11.71 -2.29
C TRP A 47 -3.55 -10.22 -2.24
N VAL A 48 -3.86 -9.71 -1.04
CA VAL A 48 -4.01 -8.28 -0.76
C VAL A 48 -3.14 -7.89 0.42
N ILE A 49 -2.30 -6.88 0.26
CA ILE A 49 -1.45 -6.33 1.32
C ILE A 49 -2.02 -4.99 1.76
N ALA A 50 -2.37 -4.86 3.05
CA ALA A 50 -2.67 -3.58 3.68
C ALA A 50 -1.39 -3.04 4.33
N SER A 51 -0.84 -1.94 3.82
CA SER A 51 0.47 -1.41 4.25
C SER A 51 0.32 -0.04 4.92
N GLY A 52 0.84 0.09 6.14
CA GLY A 52 0.83 1.34 6.92
C GLY A 52 0.86 1.08 8.43
N GLY A 53 2.03 1.25 9.04
CA GLY A 53 2.27 1.14 10.47
C GLY A 53 1.97 2.40 11.28
N ARG A 54 1.68 3.54 10.63
CA ARG A 54 1.42 4.79 11.34
C ARG A 54 0.20 4.66 12.26
N ARG A 55 0.34 5.20 13.47
CA ARG A 55 -0.69 5.18 14.52
C ARG A 55 -1.41 6.50 14.62
N TRP A 56 -2.73 6.44 14.79
CA TRP A 56 -3.60 7.58 15.04
C TRP A 56 -4.42 7.27 16.30
N GLY A 57 -3.87 7.64 17.46
CA GLY A 57 -4.34 7.13 18.75
C GLY A 57 -4.12 5.62 18.86
N ALA A 58 -5.17 4.86 19.21
CA ALA A 58 -5.12 3.41 19.30
C ALA A 58 -5.13 2.69 17.93
N GLN A 59 -5.39 3.41 16.83
CA GLN A 59 -5.63 2.83 15.52
C GLN A 59 -4.36 2.75 14.68
N VAL A 60 -4.16 1.64 13.97
CA VAL A 60 -3.05 1.43 13.02
C VAL A 60 -3.63 1.40 11.61
N GLU A 61 -3.05 2.16 10.67
CA GLU A 61 -3.58 2.31 9.30
C GLU A 61 -3.83 0.95 8.61
N ALA A 62 -2.86 0.05 8.64
CA ALA A 62 -2.95 -1.28 8.03
C ALA A 62 -4.05 -2.15 8.65
N ARG A 63 -4.25 -2.09 9.98
CA ARG A 63 -5.32 -2.84 10.66
C ARG A 63 -6.70 -2.35 10.25
N VAL A 64 -6.87 -1.02 10.17
CA VAL A 64 -8.12 -0.41 9.72
C VAL A 64 -8.39 -0.77 8.26
N LEU A 65 -7.40 -0.69 7.38
CA LEU A 65 -7.54 -1.10 5.98
C LEU A 65 -7.90 -2.59 5.83
N ALA A 66 -7.23 -3.47 6.60
CA ALA A 66 -7.54 -4.90 6.59
C ALA A 66 -8.99 -5.17 7.05
N ALA A 67 -9.48 -4.45 8.06
CA ALA A 67 -10.87 -4.56 8.49
C ALA A 67 -11.85 -4.12 7.38
N GLU A 68 -11.56 -3.04 6.66
CA GLU A 68 -12.38 -2.60 5.52
C GLU A 68 -12.36 -3.60 4.37
N LEU A 69 -11.21 -4.17 4.05
CA LEU A 69 -11.08 -5.21 3.02
C LEU A 69 -11.92 -6.45 3.37
N ARG A 70 -11.91 -6.87 4.64
CA ARG A 70 -12.74 -7.96 5.14
C ARG A 70 -14.23 -7.65 5.03
N ARG A 71 -14.66 -6.44 5.43
CA ARG A 71 -16.05 -6.00 5.27
C ARG A 71 -16.47 -5.95 3.80
N ALA A 72 -15.53 -5.67 2.90
CA ALA A 72 -15.74 -5.69 1.46
C ALA A 72 -15.63 -7.10 0.83
N GLY A 73 -15.53 -8.17 1.62
CA GLY A 73 -15.58 -9.55 1.15
C GLY A 73 -14.24 -10.17 0.76
N VAL A 74 -13.10 -9.55 1.08
CA VAL A 74 -11.79 -10.20 0.93
C VAL A 74 -11.58 -11.15 2.14
N PRO A 75 -11.30 -12.44 1.94
CA PRO A 75 -11.13 -13.38 3.04
C PRO A 75 -9.86 -13.07 3.84
N ALA A 76 -9.91 -13.29 5.15
CA ALA A 76 -8.82 -12.92 6.06
C ALA A 76 -7.48 -13.59 5.71
N HIS A 77 -7.52 -14.84 5.24
CA HIS A 77 -6.31 -15.58 4.83
C HIS A 77 -5.64 -15.01 3.57
N ALA A 78 -6.34 -14.22 2.77
CA ALA A 78 -5.77 -13.56 1.58
C ALA A 78 -5.19 -12.17 1.91
N ILE A 79 -5.31 -11.70 3.15
CA ILE A 79 -4.89 -10.36 3.57
C ILE A 79 -3.62 -10.45 4.40
N LEU A 80 -2.54 -9.82 3.92
CA LEU A 80 -1.32 -9.59 4.68
C LEU A 80 -1.30 -8.15 5.21
N GLN A 81 -0.71 -7.94 6.38
CA GLN A 81 -0.62 -6.62 7.00
C GLN A 81 0.84 -6.21 7.20
N ASP A 82 1.19 -5.04 6.68
CA ASP A 82 2.43 -4.35 7.05
C ASP A 82 2.12 -3.31 8.12
N LEU A 83 2.50 -3.64 9.36
CA LEU A 83 2.26 -2.85 10.57
C LEU A 83 3.43 -1.91 10.93
N TRP A 84 4.47 -1.84 10.11
CA TRP A 84 5.73 -1.20 10.49
C TRP A 84 6.05 0.06 9.68
N SER A 85 5.56 0.15 8.44
CA SER A 85 5.88 1.28 7.56
C SER A 85 5.29 2.61 8.03
N LEU A 86 6.13 3.64 8.17
CA LEU A 86 5.73 4.99 8.57
C LEU A 86 5.75 5.98 7.39
N THR A 87 6.43 5.61 6.32
CA THR A 87 6.63 6.42 5.12
C THR A 87 6.29 5.64 3.84
N THR A 88 6.21 6.32 2.71
CA THR A 88 5.86 5.68 1.44
C THR A 88 6.97 4.80 0.89
N HIS A 89 8.25 5.13 1.11
CA HIS A 89 9.35 4.26 0.69
C HIS A 89 9.46 3.02 1.60
N GLU A 90 9.20 3.16 2.91
CA GLU A 90 9.07 2.00 3.80
C GLU A 90 7.93 1.10 3.38
N ASN A 91 6.76 1.66 3.01
CA ASN A 91 5.66 0.85 2.49
C ASN A 91 6.13 -0.06 1.33
N ALA A 92 6.98 0.44 0.42
CA ALA A 92 7.53 -0.36 -0.66
C ALA A 92 8.47 -1.46 -0.14
N ILE A 93 9.37 -1.15 0.79
CA ILE A 93 10.35 -2.10 1.36
C ILE A 93 9.64 -3.22 2.14
N PHE A 94 8.76 -2.88 3.07
CA PHE A 94 8.05 -3.87 3.90
C PHE A 94 7.03 -4.65 3.08
N SER A 95 6.31 -4.01 2.16
CA SER A 95 5.43 -4.74 1.24
C SER A 95 6.23 -5.69 0.36
N ALA A 96 7.40 -5.30 -0.16
CA ALA A 96 8.26 -6.21 -0.93
C ALA A 96 8.72 -7.43 -0.11
N ALA A 97 8.99 -7.25 1.19
CA ALA A 97 9.30 -8.38 2.07
C ALA A 97 8.11 -9.33 2.24
N LEU A 98 6.89 -8.81 2.41
CA LEU A 98 5.66 -9.61 2.44
C LEU A 98 5.37 -10.31 1.11
N LEU A 99 5.57 -9.63 -0.01
CA LEU A 99 5.41 -10.19 -1.37
C LEU A 99 6.33 -11.40 -1.58
N ARG A 100 7.62 -11.27 -1.22
CA ARG A 100 8.59 -12.36 -1.33
C ARG A 100 8.19 -13.61 -0.54
N ARG A 101 7.53 -13.45 0.62
CA ARG A 101 7.07 -14.58 1.44
C ARG A 101 6.01 -15.43 0.77
N VAL A 102 5.16 -14.80 -0.05
CA VAL A 102 4.12 -15.50 -0.81
C VAL A 102 4.56 -15.80 -2.25
N GLY A 103 5.85 -15.67 -2.56
CA GLY A 103 6.41 -15.90 -3.89
C GLY A 103 6.00 -14.85 -4.93
N ALA A 104 5.41 -13.73 -4.52
CA ALA A 104 4.94 -12.67 -5.40
C ALA A 104 6.07 -11.76 -5.87
N ARG A 105 6.07 -11.41 -7.16
CA ARG A 105 7.03 -10.47 -7.76
C ARG A 105 6.34 -9.30 -8.46
N ARG A 106 5.07 -9.48 -8.84
CA ARG A 106 4.24 -8.47 -9.51
C ARG A 106 3.16 -7.96 -8.58
N ALA A 107 3.01 -6.64 -8.50
CA ALA A 107 2.05 -6.02 -7.61
C ALA A 107 1.18 -4.96 -8.32
N ALA A 108 -0.12 -4.96 -8.01
CA ALA A 108 -1.04 -3.88 -8.35
C ALA A 108 -1.11 -2.88 -7.19
N ILE A 109 -0.61 -1.67 -7.39
CA ILE A 109 -0.50 -0.65 -6.33
C ILE A 109 -1.76 0.20 -6.29
N VAL A 110 -2.47 0.17 -5.16
CA VAL A 110 -3.67 0.96 -4.89
C VAL A 110 -3.34 2.16 -4.02
N THR A 111 -3.36 3.34 -4.64
CA THR A 111 -3.19 4.64 -3.97
C THR A 111 -3.97 5.73 -4.71
N CYS A 112 -3.89 6.98 -4.26
CA CYS A 112 -4.47 8.12 -4.96
C CYS A 112 -3.69 8.43 -6.25
N SER A 113 -4.37 8.90 -7.29
CA SER A 113 -3.76 9.15 -8.61
C SER A 113 -2.53 10.08 -8.57
N TRP A 114 -2.51 11.09 -7.69
CA TRP A 114 -1.38 12.02 -7.56
C TRP A 114 -0.16 11.41 -6.87
N HIS A 115 -0.33 10.38 -6.03
CA HIS A 115 0.77 9.65 -5.37
C HIS A 115 1.32 8.50 -6.22
N MET A 116 0.66 8.18 -7.34
CA MET A 116 0.93 6.96 -8.08
C MET A 116 2.37 6.91 -8.62
N ALA A 117 2.86 8.00 -9.22
CA ALA A 117 4.20 8.04 -9.82
C ALA A 117 5.29 7.73 -8.77
N ARG A 118 5.22 8.38 -7.60
CA ARG A 118 6.17 8.17 -6.50
C ARG A 118 6.07 6.75 -5.94
N ALA A 119 4.85 6.24 -5.76
CA ALA A 119 4.65 4.88 -5.30
C ALA A 119 5.28 3.88 -6.26
N LEU A 120 4.98 3.95 -7.56
CA LEU A 120 5.53 3.03 -8.56
C LEU A 120 7.06 3.07 -8.57
N GLN A 121 7.67 4.27 -8.54
CA GLN A 121 9.12 4.41 -8.47
C GLN A 121 9.70 3.67 -7.25
N ASN A 122 9.14 3.90 -6.05
CA ASN A 122 9.63 3.25 -4.83
C ASN A 122 9.51 1.71 -4.90
N PHE A 123 8.47 1.16 -5.52
CA PHE A 123 8.30 -0.29 -5.69
C PHE A 123 9.27 -0.85 -6.75
N HIS A 124 9.51 -0.14 -7.85
CA HIS A 124 10.51 -0.53 -8.85
C HIS A 124 11.92 -0.54 -8.25
N ASP A 125 12.26 0.44 -7.41
CA ASP A 125 13.57 0.57 -6.75
C ASP A 125 13.88 -0.60 -5.79
N VAL A 126 12.86 -1.31 -5.29
CA VAL A 126 12.99 -2.52 -4.46
C VAL A 126 12.78 -3.82 -5.25
N GLY A 127 12.72 -3.73 -6.58
CA GLY A 127 12.68 -4.88 -7.48
C GLY A 127 11.30 -5.55 -7.60
N ILE A 128 10.22 -4.83 -7.31
CA ILE A 128 8.85 -5.30 -7.55
C ILE A 128 8.37 -4.78 -8.89
N ASP A 129 7.83 -5.66 -9.74
CA ASP A 129 7.18 -5.25 -10.99
C ASP A 129 5.78 -4.69 -10.66
N ALA A 130 5.71 -3.37 -10.54
CA ALA A 130 4.55 -2.66 -10.04
C ALA A 130 3.75 -2.01 -11.16
N CYS A 131 2.43 -2.23 -11.15
CA CYS A 131 1.47 -1.54 -11.99
C CYS A 131 0.51 -0.69 -11.14
N GLY A 132 0.02 0.42 -11.68
CA GLY A 132 -0.84 1.35 -10.95
C GLY A 132 -2.31 0.97 -11.03
N LEU A 133 -2.99 0.89 -9.89
CA LEU A 133 -4.44 0.75 -9.77
C LEU A 133 -5.02 1.94 -8.97
N PRO A 134 -5.15 3.12 -9.58
CA PRO A 134 -5.51 4.33 -8.85
C PRO A 134 -6.94 4.23 -8.29
N ALA A 135 -7.10 4.62 -7.02
CA ALA A 135 -8.41 4.85 -6.43
C ALA A 135 -8.99 6.18 -6.93
N SER A 136 -10.31 6.22 -7.15
CA SER A 136 -11.01 7.39 -7.69
C SER A 136 -10.71 8.66 -6.90
N ARG A 137 -10.47 9.74 -7.64
CA ARG A 137 -10.34 11.10 -7.12
C ARG A 137 -11.71 11.78 -7.10
N VAL A 138 -12.01 12.52 -6.04
CA VAL A 138 -13.14 13.45 -6.01
C VAL A 138 -12.57 14.83 -6.37
N GLY A 139 -13.28 15.62 -7.19
CA GLY A 139 -12.78 16.86 -7.79
C GLY A 139 -12.13 17.81 -6.78
N GLU A 140 -10.90 18.24 -7.06
CA GLU A 140 -10.14 19.16 -6.21
C GLU A 140 -9.80 20.45 -6.99
N PRO A 141 -9.77 21.61 -6.31
CA PRO A 141 -9.39 22.89 -6.92
C PRO A 141 -7.99 22.87 -7.54
N VAL A 142 -7.77 23.67 -8.58
CA VAL A 142 -6.47 23.75 -9.31
C VAL A 142 -5.30 24.06 -8.38
N VAL A 143 -5.50 24.94 -7.38
CA VAL A 143 -4.46 25.27 -6.40
C VAL A 143 -4.03 24.06 -5.57
N ALA A 144 -4.98 23.23 -5.12
CA ALA A 144 -4.68 22.01 -4.39
C ALA A 144 -3.91 21.00 -5.26
N ARG A 145 -4.24 20.94 -6.56
CA ARG A 145 -3.53 20.11 -7.55
C ARG A 145 -2.07 20.53 -7.70
N ALA A 146 -1.82 21.84 -7.81
CA ALA A 146 -0.48 22.38 -7.96
C ALA A 146 0.38 22.12 -6.70
N TRP A 147 -0.19 22.38 -5.52
CA TRP A 147 0.47 22.09 -4.24
C TRP A 147 0.84 20.61 -4.10
N GLN A 148 -0.12 19.71 -4.35
CA GLN A 148 0.13 18.26 -4.29
C GLN A 148 1.26 17.86 -5.24
N ARG A 149 1.29 18.39 -6.46
CA ARG A 149 2.35 18.06 -7.42
C ARG A 149 3.71 18.54 -6.94
N GLY A 150 3.81 19.76 -6.41
CA GLY A 150 5.05 20.26 -5.80
C GLY A 150 5.49 19.42 -4.60
N HIS A 151 4.57 19.09 -3.69
CA HIS A 151 4.81 18.21 -2.55
C HIS A 151 5.32 16.83 -2.96
N GLU A 152 4.74 16.23 -4.02
CA GLU A 152 5.18 14.94 -4.52
C GLU A 152 6.57 14.99 -5.15
N VAL A 153 6.95 16.05 -5.86
CA VAL A 153 8.30 16.20 -6.41
C VAL A 153 9.34 16.24 -5.29
N ILE A 154 9.09 17.04 -4.25
CA ILE A 154 9.97 17.12 -3.08
C ILE A 154 10.03 15.76 -2.38
N SER A 155 8.87 15.11 -2.20
CA SER A 155 8.78 13.79 -1.56
C SER A 155 9.52 12.71 -2.36
N MET A 156 9.46 12.73 -3.69
CA MET A 156 10.21 11.80 -4.55
C MET A 156 11.72 11.97 -4.34
N TRP A 157 12.21 13.20 -4.25
CA TRP A 157 13.62 13.46 -3.99
C TRP A 157 14.07 12.98 -2.60
N LEU A 158 13.25 13.24 -1.57
CA LEU A 158 13.51 12.76 -0.22
C LEU A 158 13.48 11.22 -0.15
N ASP A 159 12.51 10.58 -0.79
CA ASP A 159 12.41 9.13 -0.89
C ASP A 159 13.63 8.54 -1.60
N ALA A 160 14.07 9.10 -2.74
CA ALA A 160 15.27 8.67 -3.44
C ALA A 160 16.54 8.78 -2.55
N ARG A 161 16.60 9.80 -1.70
CA ARG A 161 17.69 9.96 -0.71
C ARG A 161 17.63 8.91 0.40
N ALA A 162 16.44 8.63 0.93
CA ALA A 162 16.24 7.58 1.93
C ALA A 162 16.54 6.17 1.38
N MET A 163 16.14 5.90 0.14
CA MET A 163 16.33 4.62 -0.56
C MET A 163 17.80 4.28 -0.83
N ARG A 164 18.74 5.21 -0.65
CA ARG A 164 20.18 4.89 -0.63
C ARG A 164 20.57 3.94 0.49
N ARG A 165 19.82 3.96 1.62
CA ARG A 165 20.01 3.05 2.76
C ARG A 165 19.01 1.88 2.76
N ARG A 166 18.34 1.61 1.64
CA ARG A 166 17.28 0.58 1.55
C ARG A 166 17.72 -0.81 1.99
N ARG A 167 19.02 -1.15 1.89
CA ARG A 167 19.56 -2.45 2.32
C ARG A 167 19.32 -2.69 3.81
N ILE A 168 19.67 -1.72 4.66
CA ILE A 168 19.50 -1.81 6.12
C ILE A 168 18.02 -1.97 6.47
N LEU A 169 17.16 -1.14 5.85
CA LEU A 169 15.71 -1.23 6.07
C LEU A 169 15.12 -2.57 5.57
N SER A 170 15.64 -3.14 4.50
CA SER A 170 15.21 -4.44 3.99
C SER A 170 15.60 -5.58 4.91
N GLU A 171 16.81 -5.53 5.49
CA GLU A 171 17.28 -6.48 6.50
C GLU A 171 16.44 -6.37 7.79
N SER A 172 16.15 -5.15 8.25
CA SER A 172 15.24 -4.91 9.38
C SER A 172 13.82 -5.40 9.11
N ALA A 173 13.29 -5.18 7.90
CA ALA A 173 11.96 -5.64 7.52
C ALA A 173 11.85 -7.16 7.52
N ALA A 174 12.85 -7.86 6.97
CA ALA A 174 12.91 -9.33 7.03
C ALA A 174 12.91 -9.83 8.49
N TRP A 175 13.76 -9.25 9.33
CA TRP A 175 13.86 -9.62 10.75
C TRP A 175 12.58 -9.35 11.55
N LEU A 176 11.97 -8.16 11.40
CA LEU A 176 10.73 -7.80 12.10
C LEU A 176 9.57 -8.72 11.72
N LEU A 177 9.49 -9.05 10.44
CA LEU A 177 8.44 -9.93 9.97
C LEU A 177 8.68 -11.39 10.41
N ASP A 178 9.94 -11.83 10.56
CA ASP A 178 10.29 -13.19 11.01
C ASP A 178 10.03 -13.36 12.52
N THR A 179 10.35 -12.34 13.31
CA THR A 179 10.08 -12.34 14.76
C THR A 179 8.58 -12.29 15.08
N ALA A 180 7.80 -11.51 14.32
CA ALA A 180 6.34 -11.50 14.45
C ALA A 180 5.72 -12.90 14.26
N ARG A 181 6.31 -13.74 13.41
CA ARG A 181 5.86 -15.13 13.20
C ARG A 181 6.12 -16.03 14.41
N GLN A 182 7.24 -15.83 15.10
CA GLN A 182 7.64 -16.67 16.23
C GLN A 182 6.85 -16.37 17.51
N GLY A 183 6.26 -15.18 17.61
CA GLY A 183 5.39 -14.81 18.74
C GLY A 183 3.90 -15.17 18.57
N GLU A 184 3.50 -15.67 17.39
CA GLU A 184 2.13 -16.12 17.11
C GLU A 184 1.99 -17.67 17.10
N ALA A 185 3.07 -18.40 17.43
CA ALA A 185 3.14 -19.86 17.49
C ALA A 185 3.04 -20.39 18.94
#